data_AF-A0A1K1MKE2-F1
#
_entry.id   AF-A0A1K1MKE2-F1
#
_cell.length_a   1.000
_cell.length_b   1.000
_cell.length_c   1.000
_cell.angle_alpha   90.00
_cell.angle_beta   90.00
_cell.angle_gamma   90.00
#
_symmetry.space_group_name_H-M   'P 1'
#
loop_
_entity.id
_entity.type
_entity.pdbx_description
1 polymer ?
#
loop_
_entity_poly.entity_id
_entity_poly.type
_entity_poly.pdbx_seq_one_letter_code
_entity_poly.pdbx_strand_id
1 'polypeptide(L)'
;MKALKYLNLLIIVVTFSGYSQVSKKTIITIDKNSYLEYPAVFLDLSSGLLIKVDRNLKEIDADLWIEPNDPEINGLEESFDGGITHIGDNVLLRVLENGEKEMEVKKMFPDTYVNSVDRGKIKADLKFIVHTSESLFYIIKIISFSKENQEITLEYQKI
;
A
#
# COMPACT_ATOMS: atom_id res chain seq x y z
N MET A 1 56.42 39.54 -31.89
CA MET A 1 55.28 38.60 -31.97
C MET A 1 55.35 37.62 -30.81
N LYS A 2 54.48 37.75 -29.80
CA LYS A 2 54.24 36.71 -28.79
C LYS A 2 52.72 36.63 -28.59
N ALA A 3 52.19 35.44 -28.78
CA ALA A 3 50.77 35.14 -28.86
C ALA A 3 50.11 35.07 -27.48
N LEU A 4 48.83 35.47 -27.46
CA LEU A 4 47.83 35.36 -26.42
C LEU A 4 47.78 33.97 -25.76
N LYS A 5 47.47 33.93 -24.47
CA LYS A 5 46.71 32.84 -23.86
C LYS A 5 45.53 33.43 -23.09
N TYR A 6 44.36 33.43 -23.71
CA TYR A 6 43.11 33.66 -23.02
C TYR A 6 42.72 32.37 -22.28
N LEU A 7 42.64 32.47 -20.96
CA LEU A 7 42.16 31.42 -20.08
C LEU A 7 40.63 31.48 -20.08
N ASN A 8 40.00 30.61 -20.88
CA ASN A 8 38.55 30.40 -20.81
C ASN A 8 38.24 29.61 -19.54
N LEU A 9 37.70 30.30 -18.53
CA LEU A 9 37.16 29.67 -17.32
C LEU A 9 35.75 29.16 -17.64
N LEU A 10 35.62 27.85 -17.87
CA LEU A 10 34.34 27.18 -18.08
C LEU A 10 33.66 26.96 -16.72
N ILE A 11 32.66 27.80 -16.40
CA ILE A 11 31.82 27.59 -15.22
C ILE A 11 30.74 26.57 -15.60
N ILE A 12 30.88 25.34 -15.13
CA ILE A 12 29.83 24.32 -15.22
C ILE A 12 28.84 24.59 -14.09
N VAL A 13 27.68 25.14 -14.41
CA VAL A 13 26.54 25.22 -13.48
C VAL A 13 25.86 23.85 -13.49
N VAL A 14 26.09 23.04 -12.45
CA VAL A 14 25.34 21.79 -12.25
C VAL A 14 24.02 22.15 -11.59
N THR A 15 22.94 22.22 -12.38
CA THR A 15 21.58 22.34 -11.84
C THR A 15 21.15 20.99 -11.27
N PHE A 16 21.27 20.83 -9.95
CA PHE A 16 20.58 19.75 -9.24
C PHE A 16 19.07 20.01 -9.31
N SER A 17 18.43 19.44 -10.33
CA SER A 17 16.98 19.37 -10.41
C SER A 17 16.55 18.29 -9.43
N GLY A 18 16.34 18.68 -8.17
CA GLY A 18 15.71 17.83 -7.17
C GLY A 18 14.28 17.54 -7.59
N TYR A 19 14.08 16.50 -8.41
CA TYR A 19 12.77 15.89 -8.61
C TYR A 19 12.37 15.27 -7.27
N SER A 20 11.66 16.04 -6.46
CA SER A 20 10.84 15.45 -5.39
C SER A 20 9.81 14.60 -6.10
N GLN A 21 10.09 13.30 -6.21
CA GLN A 21 9.23 12.34 -6.87
C GLN A 21 7.96 12.22 -6.01
N VAL A 22 6.97 13.06 -6.29
CA VAL A 22 5.65 12.98 -5.66
C VAL A 22 5.11 11.60 -6.02
N SER A 23 4.96 10.72 -5.02
CA SER A 23 4.38 9.41 -5.25
C SER A 23 2.96 9.59 -5.77
N LYS A 24 2.65 8.94 -6.89
CA LYS A 24 1.33 9.06 -7.52
C LYS A 24 0.32 8.34 -6.63
N LYS A 25 -0.82 8.98 -6.37
CA LYS A 25 -1.98 8.34 -5.76
C LYS A 25 -2.62 7.36 -6.72
N THR A 26 -2.95 6.18 -6.22
CA THR A 26 -3.68 5.14 -6.94
C THR A 26 -5.05 4.96 -6.28
N ILE A 27 -6.09 4.80 -7.11
CA ILE A 27 -7.46 4.54 -6.65
C ILE A 27 -7.88 3.18 -7.21
N ILE A 28 -8.40 2.32 -6.36
CA ILE A 28 -8.96 1.01 -6.72
C ILE A 28 -10.34 0.85 -6.10
N THR A 29 -11.22 0.16 -6.80
CA THR A 29 -12.53 -0.25 -6.29
C THR A 29 -12.58 -1.77 -6.32
N ILE A 30 -12.91 -2.36 -5.17
CA ILE A 30 -13.12 -3.80 -5.02
C ILE A 30 -14.62 -4.00 -4.83
N ASP A 31 -15.22 -4.70 -5.78
CA ASP A 31 -16.66 -4.96 -5.90
C ASP A 31 -16.92 -6.42 -6.31
N LYS A 32 -18.19 -6.76 -6.57
CA LYS A 32 -18.60 -8.10 -7.04
C LYS A 32 -17.90 -8.60 -8.30
N ASN A 33 -17.36 -7.71 -9.14
CA ASN A 33 -16.65 -8.09 -10.37
C ASN A 33 -15.17 -8.42 -10.10
N SER A 34 -14.68 -8.01 -8.93
CA SER A 34 -13.28 -8.11 -8.52
C SER A 34 -12.89 -9.49 -8.01
N TYR A 35 -13.84 -10.33 -7.61
CA TYR A 35 -13.59 -11.68 -7.06
C TYR A 35 -14.25 -12.82 -7.85
N LEU A 36 -14.11 -14.06 -7.38
CA LEU A 36 -14.71 -15.29 -7.93
C LEU A 36 -15.86 -15.76 -7.03
N GLU A 37 -15.84 -17.03 -6.57
CA GLU A 37 -16.85 -17.58 -5.65
C GLU A 37 -16.71 -17.00 -4.24
N TYR A 38 -15.47 -16.80 -3.77
CA TYR A 38 -15.18 -16.24 -2.45
C TYR A 38 -15.05 -14.71 -2.55
N PRO A 39 -15.75 -13.92 -1.72
CA PRO A 39 -15.87 -12.46 -1.90
C PRO A 39 -14.67 -11.66 -1.40
N ALA A 40 -13.45 -12.14 -1.65
CA ALA A 40 -12.22 -11.48 -1.24
C ALA A 40 -11.19 -11.45 -2.38
N VAL A 41 -10.23 -10.54 -2.22
CA VAL A 41 -9.11 -10.35 -3.15
C VAL A 41 -7.82 -10.16 -2.36
N PHE A 42 -6.71 -10.56 -2.95
CA PHE A 42 -5.40 -10.07 -2.57
C PHE A 42 -5.08 -8.80 -3.38
N LEU A 43 -4.41 -7.84 -2.76
CA LEU A 43 -3.97 -6.60 -3.38
C LEU A 43 -2.46 -6.46 -3.25
N ASP A 44 -1.78 -6.35 -4.39
CA ASP A 44 -0.41 -5.87 -4.50
C ASP A 44 -0.42 -4.34 -4.65
N LEU A 45 0.12 -3.63 -3.66
CA LEU A 45 0.14 -2.16 -3.61
C LEU A 45 1.19 -1.56 -4.55
N SER A 46 2.20 -2.33 -4.95
CA SER A 46 3.24 -1.87 -5.87
C SER A 46 2.70 -1.72 -7.30
N SER A 47 1.92 -2.71 -7.75
CA SER A 47 1.36 -2.75 -9.11
C SER A 47 -0.10 -2.31 -9.18
N GLY A 48 -0.82 -2.36 -8.06
CA GLY A 48 -2.27 -2.19 -7.99
C GLY A 48 -3.07 -3.38 -8.53
N LEU A 49 -2.43 -4.54 -8.67
CA LEU A 49 -3.08 -5.75 -9.13
C LEU A 49 -4.01 -6.32 -8.05
N LEU A 50 -5.25 -6.62 -8.46
CA LEU A 50 -6.18 -7.41 -7.67
C LEU A 50 -6.10 -8.88 -8.10
N ILE A 51 -5.74 -9.74 -7.16
CA ILE A 51 -5.62 -11.18 -7.38
C ILE A 51 -6.83 -11.85 -6.73
N LYS A 52 -7.61 -12.56 -7.54
CA LYS A 52 -8.83 -13.23 -7.06
C LYS A 52 -8.47 -14.44 -6.23
N VAL A 53 -9.21 -14.68 -5.15
CA VAL A 53 -9.05 -15.91 -4.35
C VAL A 53 -9.57 -17.10 -5.16
N ASP A 54 -8.66 -18.03 -5.47
CA ASP A 54 -8.93 -19.30 -6.16
C ASP A 54 -8.50 -20.46 -5.25
N ARG A 55 -9.28 -21.55 -5.21
CA ARG A 55 -8.97 -22.75 -4.42
C ARG A 55 -7.69 -23.46 -4.85
N ASN A 56 -7.20 -23.19 -6.05
CA ASN A 56 -5.97 -23.75 -6.60
C ASN A 56 -4.75 -22.84 -6.35
N LEU A 57 -4.95 -21.65 -5.78
CA LEU A 57 -3.86 -20.76 -5.40
C LEU A 57 -3.07 -21.41 -4.27
N LYS A 58 -1.76 -21.54 -4.45
CA LYS A 58 -0.85 -22.13 -3.45
C LYS A 58 0.10 -21.12 -2.83
N GLU A 59 0.51 -20.16 -3.64
CA GLU A 59 1.44 -19.11 -3.26
C GLU A 59 0.88 -17.77 -3.71
N ILE A 60 1.19 -16.71 -2.97
CA ILE A 60 0.75 -15.36 -3.28
C ILE A 60 1.85 -14.36 -2.97
N ASP A 61 2.06 -13.42 -3.89
CA ASP A 61 2.91 -12.24 -3.72
C ASP A 61 1.99 -11.02 -3.80
N ALA A 62 1.65 -10.48 -2.63
CA ALA A 62 0.71 -9.37 -2.46
C ALA A 62 0.88 -8.77 -1.06
N ASP A 63 0.16 -7.69 -0.75
CA ASP A 63 0.30 -7.00 0.52
C ASP A 63 -0.91 -7.20 1.44
N LEU A 64 -2.11 -7.09 0.87
CA LEU A 64 -3.35 -7.09 1.64
C LEU A 64 -4.29 -8.18 1.17
N TRP A 65 -5.03 -8.74 2.11
CA TRP A 65 -6.24 -9.52 1.87
C TRP A 65 -7.45 -8.68 2.29
N ILE A 66 -8.43 -8.54 1.39
CA ILE A 66 -9.58 -7.64 1.59
C ILE A 66 -10.87 -8.36 1.23
N GLU A 67 -11.80 -8.39 2.17
CA GLU A 67 -13.18 -8.86 1.98
C GLU A 67 -14.16 -7.70 2.24
N PRO A 68 -14.91 -7.22 1.24
CA PRO A 68 -15.89 -6.14 1.45
C PRO A 68 -17.19 -6.61 2.12
N ASN A 69 -17.58 -7.89 1.95
CA ASN A 69 -18.88 -8.40 2.36
C ASN A 69 -18.97 -8.70 3.86
N ASP A 70 -18.05 -9.49 4.42
CA ASP A 70 -17.73 -9.49 5.85
C ASP A 70 -16.48 -8.62 6.04
N PRO A 71 -16.62 -7.34 6.43
CA PRO A 71 -15.56 -6.35 6.24
C PRO A 71 -14.28 -6.73 6.97
N GLU A 72 -13.25 -7.01 6.19
CA GLU A 72 -11.92 -7.36 6.67
C GLU A 72 -10.84 -6.74 5.79
N ILE A 73 -9.79 -6.26 6.44
CA ILE A 73 -8.56 -5.79 5.81
C ILE A 73 -7.42 -6.34 6.66
N ASN A 74 -6.75 -7.34 6.11
CA ASN A 74 -5.67 -8.07 6.76
C ASN A 74 -4.39 -7.91 5.94
N GLY A 75 -3.26 -7.87 6.62
CA GLY A 75 -1.95 -8.05 6.03
C GLY A 75 -1.70 -9.54 5.86
N LEU A 76 -0.77 -9.89 4.97
CA LEU A 76 -0.43 -11.27 4.72
C LEU A 76 0.66 -11.74 5.68
N GLU A 77 0.38 -12.85 6.37
CA GLU A 77 1.35 -13.62 7.14
C GLU A 77 1.88 -14.76 6.29
N GLU A 78 3.06 -15.30 6.63
CA GLU A 78 3.72 -16.41 5.91
C GLU A 78 2.77 -17.57 5.56
N SER A 79 1.84 -17.91 6.45
CA SER A 79 0.80 -18.91 6.21
C SER A 79 -0.58 -18.33 6.43
N PHE A 80 -1.41 -18.35 5.39
CA PHE A 80 -2.80 -17.91 5.48
C PHE A 80 -3.75 -19.09 5.62
N ASP A 81 -4.91 -18.82 6.21
CA ASP A 81 -5.97 -19.82 6.35
C ASP A 81 -6.40 -20.32 4.95
N GLY A 82 -6.56 -21.63 4.79
CA GLY A 82 -6.81 -22.26 3.47
C GLY A 82 -5.57 -22.77 2.73
N GLY A 83 -4.37 -22.67 3.33
CA GLY A 83 -3.16 -23.33 2.83
C GLY A 83 -2.44 -22.58 1.71
N ILE A 84 -2.70 -21.28 1.58
CA ILE A 84 -1.96 -20.37 0.70
C ILE A 84 -0.74 -19.85 1.46
N THR A 85 0.44 -19.97 0.87
CA THR A 85 1.70 -19.45 1.41
C THR A 85 1.96 -18.05 0.86
N HIS A 86 2.23 -17.09 1.74
CA HIS A 86 2.63 -15.75 1.33
C HIS A 86 4.14 -15.72 1.03
N ILE A 87 4.52 -15.09 -0.07
CA ILE A 87 5.91 -14.89 -0.47
C ILE A 87 6.41 -13.59 0.17
N GLY A 88 7.21 -13.71 1.23
CA GLY A 88 7.90 -12.58 1.85
C GLY A 88 7.60 -12.43 3.34
N ASP A 89 8.12 -11.35 3.93
CA ASP A 89 7.90 -11.02 5.34
C ASP A 89 6.44 -10.65 5.62
N ASN A 90 6.03 -10.76 6.89
CA ASN A 90 4.69 -10.40 7.31
C ASN A 90 4.37 -8.93 6.98
N VAL A 91 3.20 -8.73 6.37
CA VAL A 91 2.66 -7.39 6.10
C VAL A 91 1.88 -6.92 7.32
N LEU A 92 2.27 -5.78 7.87
CA LEU A 92 1.65 -5.24 9.08
C LEU A 92 0.97 -3.90 8.79
N LEU A 93 -0.08 -3.59 9.55
CA LEU A 93 -0.88 -2.39 9.40
C LEU A 93 -0.93 -1.59 10.69
N ARG A 94 -1.15 -0.28 10.57
CA ARG A 94 -1.55 0.56 11.70
C ARG A 94 -2.57 1.61 11.27
N VAL A 95 -3.74 1.60 11.91
CA VAL A 95 -4.75 2.65 11.77
C VAL A 95 -4.21 3.98 12.32
N LEU A 96 -4.45 5.07 11.59
CA LEU A 96 -4.15 6.42 12.03
C LEU A 96 -5.28 6.94 12.91
N GLU A 97 -4.95 7.31 14.12
CA GLU A 97 -5.87 7.96 15.06
C GLU A 97 -5.90 9.48 14.83
N ASN A 98 -6.93 10.15 15.35
CA ASN A 98 -7.15 11.58 15.13
C ASN A 98 -5.95 12.43 15.57
N GLY A 99 -5.40 13.21 14.63
CA GLY A 99 -4.29 14.12 14.87
C GLY A 99 -2.90 13.50 14.71
N GLU A 100 -2.80 12.19 14.51
CA GLU A 100 -1.54 11.54 14.17
C GLU A 100 -1.07 11.92 12.77
N LYS A 101 0.25 12.04 12.60
CA LYS A 101 0.87 12.29 11.29
C LYS A 101 1.49 11.02 10.74
N GLU A 102 1.31 10.80 9.44
CA GLU A 102 1.78 9.62 8.71
C GLU A 102 3.27 9.32 8.97
N MET A 103 4.13 10.35 8.89
CA MET A 103 5.58 10.21 9.10
C MET A 103 5.99 9.91 10.54
N GLU A 104 5.16 10.25 11.52
CA GLU A 104 5.41 9.97 12.94
C GLU A 104 5.02 8.52 13.24
N VAL A 105 3.85 8.08 12.75
CA VAL A 105 3.37 6.69 12.89
C VAL A 105 4.29 5.70 12.19
N LYS A 106 4.78 6.02 10.99
CA LYS A 106 5.76 5.19 10.25
C LYS A 106 7.01 4.85 11.08
N LYS A 107 7.45 5.75 11.96
CA LYS A 107 8.64 5.55 12.83
C LYS A 107 8.38 4.65 14.04
N MET A 108 7.12 4.33 14.33
CA MET A 108 6.71 3.46 15.44
C MET A 108 6.63 1.97 15.05
N PHE A 109 7.04 1.63 13.82
CA PHE A 109 7.19 0.26 13.38
C PHE A 109 8.36 -0.42 14.12
N PRO A 110 8.23 -1.68 14.59
CA PRO A 110 7.07 -2.56 14.46
C PRO A 110 6.07 -2.49 15.62
N ASP A 111 6.43 -1.90 16.76
CA ASP A 111 5.79 -2.08 18.07
C ASP A 111 4.27 -1.86 18.11
N THR A 112 3.76 -1.04 17.20
CA THR A 112 2.37 -0.59 17.18
C THR A 112 1.57 -1.14 16.01
N TYR A 113 2.22 -1.88 15.12
CA TYR A 113 1.63 -2.46 13.92
C TYR A 113 1.05 -3.85 14.22
N VAL A 114 -0.06 -4.17 13.57
CA VAL A 114 -0.85 -5.39 13.77
C VAL A 114 -1.24 -5.97 12.42
N ASN A 115 -1.64 -7.24 12.37
CA ASN A 115 -1.96 -7.91 11.10
C ASN A 115 -3.32 -7.51 10.51
N SER A 116 -4.18 -6.83 11.24
CA SER A 116 -5.54 -6.54 10.78
C SER A 116 -6.07 -5.20 11.26
N VAL A 117 -6.94 -4.61 10.44
CA VAL A 117 -7.81 -3.52 10.86
C VAL A 117 -8.97 -4.12 11.63
N ASP A 118 -9.26 -3.57 12.82
CA ASP A 118 -10.47 -3.91 13.56
C ASP A 118 -11.71 -3.70 12.68
N ARG A 119 -12.50 -4.77 12.49
CA ARG A 119 -13.70 -4.77 11.64
C ARG A 119 -14.66 -3.64 11.98
N GLY A 120 -14.78 -3.29 13.28
CA GLY A 120 -15.64 -2.19 13.74
C GLY A 120 -15.17 -0.80 13.32
N LYS A 121 -13.91 -0.66 12.90
CA LYS A 121 -13.33 0.60 12.42
C LYS A 121 -13.40 0.75 10.90
N ILE A 122 -13.71 -0.30 10.14
CA ILE A 122 -13.75 -0.25 8.66
C ILE A 122 -14.96 0.58 8.22
N LYS A 123 -14.69 1.78 7.73
CA LYS A 123 -15.67 2.74 7.22
C LYS A 123 -14.98 3.80 6.35
N ALA A 124 -15.77 4.58 5.62
CA ALA A 124 -15.26 5.72 4.86
C ALA A 124 -14.43 6.67 5.75
N ASP A 125 -13.42 7.29 5.14
CA ASP A 125 -12.42 8.17 5.76
C ASP A 125 -11.43 7.50 6.73
N LEU A 126 -11.55 6.20 7.01
CA LEU A 126 -10.51 5.47 7.73
C LEU A 126 -9.19 5.57 6.97
N LYS A 127 -8.12 5.87 7.70
CA LYS A 127 -6.74 5.86 7.20
C LYS A 127 -5.89 4.87 7.97
N PHE A 128 -4.99 4.18 7.28
CA PHE A 128 -4.05 3.27 7.89
C PHE A 128 -2.77 3.16 7.06
N ILE A 129 -1.65 2.93 7.73
CA ILE A 129 -0.37 2.65 7.09
C ILE A 129 -0.18 1.16 6.98
N VAL A 130 0.38 0.71 5.85
CA VAL A 130 0.81 -0.65 5.61
C VAL A 130 2.33 -0.66 5.50
N HIS A 131 2.98 -1.62 6.17
CA HIS A 131 4.38 -1.98 5.98
C HIS A 131 4.43 -3.31 5.21
N THR A 132 4.89 -3.28 3.97
CA THR A 132 4.86 -4.42 3.03
C THR A 132 5.98 -5.42 3.29
N SER A 133 5.88 -6.60 2.67
CA SER A 133 6.94 -7.62 2.67
C SER A 133 8.26 -7.11 2.06
N GLU A 134 8.19 -6.16 1.13
CA GLU A 134 9.34 -5.46 0.53
C GLU A 134 9.91 -4.32 1.40
N SER A 135 9.52 -4.23 2.68
CA SER A 135 9.93 -3.14 3.59
C SER A 135 9.53 -1.73 3.11
N LEU A 136 8.43 -1.62 2.36
CA LEU A 136 7.89 -0.35 1.89
C LEU A 136 6.72 0.10 2.77
N PHE A 137 6.49 1.41 2.82
CA PHE A 137 5.34 1.97 3.52
C PHE A 137 4.35 2.60 2.55
N TYR A 138 3.07 2.31 2.76
CA TYR A 138 1.96 2.92 2.04
C TYR A 138 0.97 3.52 3.03
N ILE A 139 0.43 4.69 2.72
CA ILE A 139 -0.77 5.21 3.37
C ILE A 139 -1.98 4.84 2.52
N ILE A 140 -3.02 4.31 3.16
CA ILE A 140 -4.27 3.92 2.52
C ILE A 140 -5.40 4.70 3.19
N LYS A 141 -6.35 5.18 2.38
CA LYS A 141 -7.60 5.79 2.80
C LYS A 141 -8.77 5.04 2.17
N ILE A 142 -9.76 4.66 2.99
CA ILE A 142 -11.06 4.20 2.47
C ILE A 142 -11.84 5.43 1.99
N ILE A 143 -12.03 5.56 0.67
CA ILE A 143 -12.81 6.66 0.07
C ILE A 143 -14.30 6.41 0.25
N SER A 144 -14.74 5.18 -0.05
CA SER A 144 -16.12 4.74 0.10
C SER A 144 -16.16 3.30 0.57
N PHE A 145 -17.22 2.95 1.30
CA PHE A 145 -17.48 1.60 1.77
C PHE A 145 -18.99 1.37 1.83
N SER A 146 -19.46 0.27 1.21
CA SER A 146 -20.86 -0.16 1.23
C SER A 146 -20.93 -1.66 1.44
N LYS A 147 -21.33 -2.07 2.65
CA LYS A 147 -21.56 -3.49 2.99
C LYS A 147 -22.67 -4.10 2.14
N GLU A 148 -23.74 -3.35 1.89
CA GLU A 148 -24.88 -3.79 1.07
C GLU A 148 -24.47 -4.09 -0.37
N ASN A 149 -23.65 -3.22 -0.96
CA ASN A 149 -23.16 -3.40 -2.32
C ASN A 149 -21.93 -4.32 -2.40
N GLN A 150 -21.38 -4.73 -1.26
CA GLN A 150 -20.11 -5.46 -1.15
C GLN A 150 -18.99 -4.71 -1.88
N GLU A 151 -18.87 -3.41 -1.61
CA GLU A 151 -17.97 -2.52 -2.30
C GLU A 151 -17.08 -1.75 -1.31
N ILE A 152 -15.79 -1.67 -1.62
CA ILE A 152 -14.84 -0.78 -0.96
C ILE A 152 -13.97 -0.09 -2.00
N THR A 153 -13.82 1.23 -1.89
CA THR A 153 -12.90 2.01 -2.73
C THR A 153 -11.77 2.55 -1.88
N LEU A 154 -10.53 2.30 -2.30
CA LEU A 154 -9.32 2.70 -1.60
C LEU A 154 -8.55 3.71 -2.45
N GLU A 155 -8.03 4.75 -1.79
CA GLU A 155 -6.93 5.58 -2.29
C GLU A 155 -5.67 5.16 -1.55
N TYR A 156 -4.56 4.95 -2.24
CA TYR A 156 -3.28 4.70 -1.59
C TYR A 156 -2.10 5.34 -2.32
N GLN A 157 -1.01 5.57 -1.57
CA GLN A 157 0.25 6.10 -2.08
C GLN A 157 1.42 5.63 -1.20
N LYS A 158 2.60 5.48 -1.82
CA LYS A 158 3.86 5.16 -1.11
C LYS A 158 4.35 6.38 -0.31
N ILE A 159 4.86 6.16 0.92
CA ILE A 159 5.36 7.19 1.85
C ILE A 159 6.71 6.82 2.49
#